data_AF-A0A5M3WV43-F1
#
_entry.id   AF-A0A5M3WV43-F1
#
_cell.length_a   1.000
_cell.length_b   1.000
_cell.length_c   1.000
_cell.angle_alpha   90.00
_cell.angle_beta   90.00
_cell.angle_gamma   90.00
#
_symmetry.space_group_name_H-M   'P 1'
#
loop_
_entity.id
_entity.type
_entity.pdbx_description
1 polymer ?
#
loop_
_entity_poly.entity_id
_entity_poly.type
_entity_poly.pdbx_seq_one_letter_code
_entity_poly.pdbx_strand_id
1 'polypeptide(L)'
;MLIVLCNAVSEAQVHPLLPGIDSCLVVVMSRSWMSRLVARDGANRVRVDMLVEAESLDLIRNVTADYRKEDSPEDLAEPVRLCGRFSLALRIAGERAASRPWMPSYKLVVDLPLRPRRRTENAEPNDGPSVSQRRAESGVGS
;
A
#
# COMPACT_ATOMS: atom_id res chain seq x y z
N MET A 1 -11.67 16.56 12.29
CA MET A 1 -12.25 15.89 11.11
C MET A 1 -11.15 15.12 10.38
N LEU A 2 -11.43 13.95 9.79
CA LEU A 2 -10.47 13.16 9.01
C LEU A 2 -11.03 12.92 7.61
N ILE A 3 -10.25 13.27 6.59
CA ILE A 3 -10.55 12.99 5.19
C ILE A 3 -9.50 12.03 4.65
N VAL A 4 -9.95 10.94 4.02
CA VAL A 4 -9.06 9.95 3.40
C VAL A 4 -9.31 9.94 1.91
N LEU A 5 -8.29 10.30 1.13
CA LEU A 5 -8.33 10.33 -0.32
C LEU A 5 -7.50 9.16 -0.87
N CYS A 6 -8.18 8.18 -1.48
CA CYS A 6 -7.55 6.97 -1.98
C CYS A 6 -7.39 7.01 -3.51
N ASN A 7 -6.30 6.46 -4.01
CA ASN A 7 -6.03 6.33 -5.45
C ASN A 7 -5.94 7.69 -6.19
N ALA A 8 -5.43 8.72 -5.51
CA ALA A 8 -5.10 9.98 -6.16
C ALA A 8 -3.96 9.76 -7.16
N VAL A 9 -4.19 10.08 -8.44
CA VAL A 9 -3.17 9.95 -9.49
C VAL A 9 -2.43 11.25 -9.74
N SER A 10 -2.97 12.39 -9.30
CA SER A 10 -2.29 13.68 -9.40
C SER A 10 -2.76 14.68 -8.35
N GLU A 11 -1.93 15.69 -8.10
CA GLU A 11 -2.19 16.78 -7.15
C GLU A 11 -3.40 17.61 -7.54
N ALA A 12 -3.67 17.73 -8.84
CA ALA A 12 -4.84 18.44 -9.37
C ALA A 12 -6.17 17.81 -8.90
N GLN A 13 -6.19 16.53 -8.57
CA GLN A 13 -7.36 15.87 -7.98
C GLN A 13 -7.48 16.14 -6.48
N VAL A 14 -6.34 16.32 -5.81
CA VAL A 14 -6.27 16.44 -4.35
C VAL A 14 -6.54 17.88 -3.92
N HIS A 15 -5.92 18.86 -4.58
CA HIS A 15 -5.95 20.26 -4.17
C HIS A 15 -7.37 20.84 -3.99
N PRO A 16 -8.35 20.59 -4.89
CA PRO A 16 -9.72 21.08 -4.69
C PRO A 16 -10.45 20.44 -3.50
N LEU A 17 -9.96 19.29 -3.00
CA LEU A 17 -10.56 18.55 -1.90
C LEU A 17 -9.90 18.86 -0.56
N LEU A 18 -8.82 19.66 -0.55
CA LEU A 18 -8.16 20.08 0.68
C LEU A 18 -9.03 21.15 1.38
N PRO A 19 -9.51 20.88 2.59
CA PRO A 19 -10.25 21.89 3.34
C PRO A 19 -9.28 22.98 3.81
N GLY A 20 -9.64 24.25 3.57
CA GLY A 20 -8.88 25.42 4.03
C GLY A 20 -9.00 25.71 5.53
N ILE A 21 -9.26 24.70 6.35
CA ILE A 21 -9.45 24.82 7.80
C ILE A 21 -8.47 23.92 8.56
N ASP A 22 -7.84 24.46 9.59
CA ASP A 22 -6.75 23.83 10.33
C ASP A 22 -7.18 22.67 11.25
N SER A 23 -8.48 22.41 11.38
CA SER A 23 -9.05 21.33 12.21
C SER A 23 -9.25 19.99 11.47
N CYS A 24 -8.74 19.89 10.24
CA CYS A 24 -8.89 18.70 9.41
C CYS A 24 -7.55 18.03 9.08
N LEU A 25 -7.47 16.73 9.39
CA LEU A 25 -6.39 15.87 8.91
C LEU A 25 -6.78 15.29 7.56
N VAL A 26 -5.92 15.45 6.54
CA VAL A 26 -6.10 14.81 5.23
C VAL A 26 -5.00 13.77 5.02
N VAL A 27 -5.42 12.54 4.73
CA VAL A 27 -4.55 11.43 4.37
C VAL A 27 -4.75 11.12 2.89
N VAL A 28 -3.69 11.26 2.10
CA VAL A 28 -3.72 10.98 0.66
C VAL A 28 -2.91 9.72 0.40
N MET A 29 -3.53 8.70 -0.17
CA MET A 29 -2.87 7.48 -0.61
C MET A 29 -2.68 7.49 -2.12
N SER A 30 -1.43 7.45 -2.57
CA SER A 30 -1.08 7.49 -3.99
C SER A 30 0.08 6.56 -4.34
N ARG A 31 0.15 6.23 -5.63
CA ARG A 31 1.28 5.53 -6.26
C ARG A 31 2.27 6.47 -6.96
N SER A 32 1.94 7.77 -7.04
CA SER A 32 2.76 8.77 -7.72
C SER A 32 3.33 9.75 -6.70
N TRP A 33 4.52 10.27 -6.98
CA TRP A 33 5.11 11.32 -6.16
C TRP A 33 4.32 12.61 -6.35
N MET A 34 3.74 13.12 -5.25
CA MET A 34 3.05 14.40 -5.21
C MET A 34 3.90 15.42 -4.44
N SER A 35 5.00 15.84 -5.08
CA SER A 35 6.00 16.72 -4.48
C SER A 35 5.48 18.12 -4.17
N ARG A 36 4.48 18.64 -4.90
CA ARG A 36 3.88 19.94 -4.61
C ARG A 36 3.00 19.91 -3.38
N LEU A 37 2.38 18.78 -3.01
CA LEU A 37 1.68 18.67 -1.72
C LEU A 37 2.65 18.82 -0.54
N VAL A 38 3.87 18.29 -0.68
CA VAL A 38 4.93 18.48 0.33
C VAL A 38 5.38 19.94 0.34
N ALA A 39 5.70 20.49 -0.83
CA ALA A 39 6.29 21.83 -0.95
C ALA A 39 5.32 22.98 -0.64
N ARG A 40 4.04 22.86 -0.99
CA ARG A 40 3.03 23.93 -0.82
C ARG A 40 2.16 23.74 0.40
N ASP A 41 1.79 22.50 0.69
CA ASP A 41 0.82 22.21 1.72
C ASP A 41 1.46 21.66 3.00
N GLY A 42 2.80 21.56 3.08
CA GLY A 42 3.49 21.03 4.25
C GLY A 42 3.13 19.56 4.53
N ALA A 43 2.76 18.80 3.50
CA ALA A 43 2.42 17.40 3.66
C ALA A 43 3.67 16.57 4.00
N ASN A 44 3.58 15.76 5.05
CA ASN A 44 4.59 14.78 5.41
C ASN A 44 4.36 13.48 4.63
N ARG A 45 5.42 12.93 4.05
CA ARG A 45 5.34 11.74 3.21
C ARG A 45 5.82 10.49 3.97
N VAL A 46 4.95 9.49 4.01
CA VAL A 46 5.22 8.15 4.53
C VAL A 46 5.26 7.18 3.35
N ARG A 47 6.42 6.60 3.06
CA ARG A 47 6.50 5.51 2.06
C ARG A 47 5.96 4.22 2.66
N VAL A 48 5.16 3.52 1.88
CA VAL A 48 4.74 2.15 2.21
C VAL A 48 5.71 1.23 1.49
N ASP A 49 6.78 0.88 2.18
CA ASP A 49 7.81 -0.02 1.67
C ASP A 49 7.34 -1.49 1.72
N MET A 50 8.17 -2.36 1.12
CA MET A 50 8.02 -3.81 1.27
C MET A 50 8.08 -4.17 2.76
N LEU A 51 7.24 -5.13 3.16
CA LEU A 51 7.29 -5.68 4.51
C LEU A 51 8.61 -6.43 4.71
N VAL A 52 9.08 -6.49 5.97
CA VAL A 52 10.13 -7.46 6.28
C VAL A 52 9.59 -8.88 6.19
N GLU A 53 10.48 -9.87 6.13
CA GLU A 53 10.06 -11.27 5.94
C GLU A 53 9.14 -11.79 7.05
N ALA A 54 9.44 -11.45 8.31
CA ALA A 54 8.61 -11.80 9.46
C ALA A 54 7.19 -11.22 9.35
N GLU A 55 7.07 -9.91 9.07
CA GLU A 55 5.77 -9.24 8.87
C GLU A 55 5.00 -9.80 7.67
N SER A 56 5.72 -10.23 6.62
CA SER A 56 5.12 -10.84 5.45
C SER A 56 4.49 -12.19 5.77
N LEU A 57 5.21 -13.02 6.55
CA LEU A 57 4.73 -14.31 7.03
C LEU A 57 3.55 -14.14 7.99
N ASP A 58 3.62 -13.18 8.91
CA ASP A 58 2.52 -12.88 9.83
C ASP A 58 1.27 -12.40 9.08
N LEU A 59 1.44 -11.54 8.07
CA LEU A 59 0.33 -11.06 7.26
C LEU A 59 -0.36 -12.21 6.52
N ILE A 60 0.38 -13.05 5.80
CA ILE A 60 -0.24 -14.13 5.02
C ILE A 60 -0.89 -15.18 5.92
N ARG A 61 -0.27 -15.51 7.05
CA ARG A 61 -0.87 -16.38 8.08
C ARG A 61 -2.19 -15.83 8.60
N ASN A 62 -2.24 -14.55 8.93
CA ASN A 62 -3.45 -13.92 9.44
C ASN A 62 -4.58 -13.94 8.39
N VAL A 63 -4.26 -13.74 7.11
CA VAL A 63 -5.26 -13.81 6.03
C VAL A 63 -5.75 -15.24 5.80
N THR A 64 -4.89 -16.25 5.94
CA THR A 64 -5.26 -17.67 5.72
C THR A 64 -5.69 -18.41 6.99
N ALA A 65 -5.72 -17.74 8.15
CA ALA A 65 -5.88 -18.35 9.47
C ALA A 65 -7.15 -19.21 9.60
N ASP A 66 -8.23 -18.86 8.93
CA ASP A 66 -9.50 -19.59 9.02
C ASP A 66 -9.57 -20.81 8.09
N TYR A 67 -8.68 -20.91 7.10
CA TYR A 67 -8.78 -21.90 6.01
C TYR A 67 -7.56 -22.81 5.91
N ARG A 68 -6.40 -22.40 6.45
CA ARG A 68 -5.11 -23.10 6.30
C ARG A 68 -4.30 -23.05 7.59
N LYS A 69 -4.86 -23.54 8.70
CA LYS A 69 -4.24 -23.51 10.04
C LYS A 69 -2.99 -24.39 10.17
N GLU A 70 -2.86 -25.38 9.30
CA GLU A 70 -1.80 -26.39 9.34
C GLU A 70 -0.58 -25.98 8.51
N ASP A 71 -0.68 -24.92 7.68
CA ASP A 71 0.44 -24.44 6.87
C ASP A 71 1.57 -23.94 7.77
N SER A 72 2.76 -24.52 7.61
CA SER A 72 3.96 -24.16 8.37
C SER A 72 4.55 -22.82 7.86
N PRO A 73 5.43 -22.14 8.62
CA PRO A 73 6.16 -20.98 8.09
C PRO A 73 6.90 -21.29 6.78
N GLU A 74 7.41 -22.51 6.63
CA GLU A 74 8.16 -22.96 5.46
C GLU A 74 7.25 -23.07 4.22
N ASP A 75 6.01 -23.54 4.41
CA ASP A 75 5.00 -23.64 3.34
C ASP A 75 4.57 -22.26 2.82
N LEU A 76 4.70 -21.22 3.65
CA LEU A 76 4.32 -19.85 3.34
C LEU A 76 5.49 -18.99 2.86
N ALA A 77 6.73 -19.44 3.06
CA ALA A 77 7.94 -18.73 2.64
C ALA A 77 8.01 -18.54 1.11
N GLU A 78 7.67 -19.57 0.34
CA GLU A 78 7.65 -19.48 -1.12
C GLU A 78 6.59 -18.50 -1.65
N PRO A 79 5.32 -18.55 -1.18
CA PRO A 79 4.34 -17.51 -1.47
C PRO A 79 4.80 -16.09 -1.14
N VAL A 80 5.47 -15.90 0.02
CA VAL A 80 6.00 -14.60 0.44
C VAL A 80 7.07 -14.09 -0.52
N ARG A 81 8.01 -14.96 -0.93
CA ARG A 81 9.04 -14.65 -1.93
C ARG A 81 8.41 -14.26 -3.27
N LEU A 82 7.46 -15.06 -3.76
CA LEU A 82 6.79 -14.81 -5.04
C LEU A 82 5.95 -13.52 -5.04
N CYS A 83 5.38 -13.13 -3.89
CA CYS A 83 4.67 -11.85 -3.72
C CYS A 83 5.62 -10.64 -3.56
N GLY A 84 6.94 -10.84 -3.56
CA GLY A 84 7.92 -9.78 -3.39
C GLY A 84 7.80 -9.00 -2.07
N ARG A 85 7.19 -9.60 -1.04
CA ARG A 85 6.89 -8.96 0.26
C ARG A 85 6.02 -7.70 0.17
N PHE A 86 5.27 -7.53 -0.91
CA PHE A 86 4.29 -6.46 -1.02
C PHE A 86 3.01 -6.82 -0.25
N SER A 87 2.64 -6.01 0.73
CA SER A 87 1.47 -6.24 1.58
C SER A 87 0.17 -6.48 0.77
N LEU A 88 -0.03 -5.75 -0.33
CA LEU A 88 -1.18 -5.94 -1.21
C LEU A 88 -1.13 -7.26 -1.99
N ALA A 89 0.04 -7.65 -2.49
CA ALA A 89 0.22 -8.92 -3.21
C ALA A 89 -0.06 -10.10 -2.26
N LEU A 90 0.47 -10.03 -1.03
CA LEU A 90 0.25 -11.02 0.02
C LEU A 90 -1.23 -11.16 0.39
N ARG A 91 -1.95 -10.05 0.56
CA ARG A 91 -3.40 -10.07 0.82
C ARG A 91 -4.17 -10.73 -0.33
N ILE A 92 -3.91 -10.34 -1.57
CA ILE A 92 -4.57 -10.94 -2.74
C ILE A 92 -4.29 -12.44 -2.85
N ALA A 93 -3.03 -12.84 -2.61
CA ALA A 93 -2.64 -14.25 -2.62
C ALA A 93 -3.34 -15.04 -1.49
N GLY A 94 -3.39 -14.49 -0.27
CA GLY A 94 -4.06 -15.11 0.87
C GLY A 94 -5.57 -15.28 0.69
N GLU A 95 -6.28 -14.27 0.17
CA GLU A 95 -7.71 -14.36 -0.13
C GLU A 95 -8.02 -15.40 -1.21
N ARG A 96 -7.15 -15.50 -2.23
CA ARG A 96 -7.24 -16.55 -3.26
C ARG A 96 -6.96 -17.93 -2.68
N ALA A 97 -6.06 -18.03 -1.71
CA ALA A 97 -5.76 -19.25 -0.99
C ALA A 97 -6.94 -19.70 -0.12
N ALA A 98 -7.57 -18.77 0.59
CA ALA A 98 -8.77 -19.00 1.39
C ALA A 98 -9.94 -19.51 0.55
N SER A 99 -10.12 -18.96 -0.65
CA SER A 99 -11.17 -19.40 -1.58
C SER A 99 -10.86 -20.71 -2.32
N ARG A 100 -9.64 -21.27 -2.19
CA ARG A 100 -9.23 -22.55 -2.81
C ARG A 100 -8.44 -23.44 -1.81
N PRO A 101 -9.07 -23.94 -0.74
CA PRO A 101 -8.36 -24.63 0.34
C PRO A 101 -7.62 -25.91 -0.09
N TRP A 102 -8.11 -26.61 -1.11
CA TRP A 102 -7.52 -27.85 -1.63
C TRP A 102 -6.25 -27.64 -2.49
N MET A 103 -5.90 -26.39 -2.80
CA MET A 103 -4.76 -26.07 -3.67
C MET A 103 -3.49 -25.85 -2.82
N PRO A 104 -2.32 -26.40 -3.21
CA PRO A 104 -1.07 -26.15 -2.49
C PRO A 104 -0.69 -24.67 -2.48
N SER A 105 -0.16 -24.17 -1.35
CA SER A 105 0.23 -22.77 -1.13
C SER A 105 1.11 -22.20 -2.26
N TYR A 106 2.12 -22.94 -2.70
CA TYR A 106 3.04 -22.51 -3.76
C TYR A 106 2.37 -22.30 -5.13
N LYS A 107 1.25 -22.97 -5.42
CA LYS A 107 0.50 -22.78 -6.68
C LYS A 107 -0.43 -21.58 -6.68
N LEU A 108 -0.72 -21.00 -5.51
CA LEU A 108 -1.67 -19.89 -5.37
C LEU A 108 -1.09 -18.55 -5.85
N VAL A 109 0.24 -18.42 -5.90
CA VAL A 109 0.92 -17.17 -6.27
C VAL A 109 1.26 -17.08 -7.77
N VAL A 110 1.29 -18.22 -8.47
CA VAL A 110 1.64 -18.32 -9.90
C VAL A 110 0.65 -17.56 -10.80
N ASP A 111 -0.54 -17.21 -10.30
CA ASP A 111 -1.60 -16.55 -11.06
C ASP A 111 -1.83 -15.08 -10.64
N LEU A 112 -0.91 -14.47 -9.87
CA LEU A 112 -0.91 -13.02 -9.69
C LEU A 112 -0.23 -12.39 -10.92
N PRO A 113 -0.95 -11.64 -11.77
CA PRO A 113 -0.28 -10.77 -12.72
C PRO A 113 0.35 -9.63 -11.92
N LEU A 114 1.58 -9.84 -11.40
CA LEU A 114 2.46 -8.76 -10.93
C LEU A 114 3.03 -7.98 -12.13
N ARG A 115 2.26 -7.85 -13.22
CA ARG A 115 2.53 -6.85 -14.22
C ARG A 115 2.08 -5.52 -13.63
N PRO A 116 3.00 -4.57 -13.33
CA PRO A 116 2.58 -3.19 -13.28
C PRO A 116 1.82 -2.93 -14.58
N ARG A 117 0.62 -2.35 -14.49
CA ARG A 117 -0.05 -1.83 -15.69
C ARG A 117 0.91 -0.79 -16.27
N ARG A 118 1.75 -1.22 -17.23
CA ARG A 118 2.49 -0.33 -18.12
C ARG A 118 1.42 0.44 -18.87
N ARG A 119 1.05 1.59 -18.34
CA ARG A 119 0.59 2.67 -19.18
C ARG A 119 1.86 3.24 -19.81
N THR A 120 1.83 3.31 -21.12
CA THR A 120 2.93 3.80 -21.94
C THR A 120 3.30 5.23 -21.55
N GLU A 121 4.58 5.54 -21.78
CA GLU A 121 5.20 6.86 -21.89
C GLU A 121 5.71 7.53 -20.60
N ASN A 122 7.06 7.68 -20.61
CA ASN A 122 7.95 8.47 -19.76
C ASN A 122 8.39 7.83 -18.43
N ALA A 123 9.59 7.26 -18.48
CA ALA A 123 10.32 6.72 -17.35
C ALA A 123 10.94 7.86 -16.52
N GLU A 124 10.56 7.94 -15.26
CA GLU A 124 11.33 8.55 -14.17
C GLU A 124 11.49 7.48 -13.06
N PRO A 125 12.54 7.55 -12.22
CA PRO A 125 13.10 6.38 -11.55
C PRO A 125 12.33 5.96 -10.29
N ASN A 126 11.85 4.71 -10.31
CA ASN A 126 11.48 3.84 -9.17
C ASN A 126 10.63 4.47 -8.04
N ASP A 127 9.30 4.49 -8.25
CA ASP A 127 8.33 5.04 -7.31
C ASP A 127 7.53 3.96 -6.57
N GLY A 128 7.85 3.75 -5.29
CA GLY A 128 7.02 3.00 -4.36
C GLY A 128 5.78 3.80 -3.91
N PRO A 129 4.72 3.12 -3.43
CA PRO A 129 3.51 3.78 -2.94
C PRO A 129 3.83 4.67 -1.73
N SER A 130 3.14 5.81 -1.65
CA SER A 130 3.32 6.74 -0.54
C SER A 130 2.02 7.35 -0.06
N VAL A 131 1.96 7.52 1.25
CA VAL A 131 0.95 8.24 1.99
C VAL A 131 1.48 9.64 2.27
N SER A 132 0.67 10.67 2.02
CA SER A 132 0.99 12.04 2.42
C SER A 132 0.01 12.51 3.48
N GLN A 133 0.52 13.10 4.57
CA GLN A 133 -0.21 13.57 5.74
C GLN A 133 0.11 15.04 5.99
N ARG A 134 -0.88 15.93 5.90
CA ARG A 134 -0.72 17.33 6.31
C ARG A 134 -1.09 17.48 7.79
N ARG A 135 -0.18 17.95 8.63
CA ARG A 135 -0.52 18.46 9.97
C ARG A 135 -0.65 19.98 9.90
N ALA A 136 -1.70 20.52 10.49
CA ALA A 136 -1.79 21.96 10.72
C ALA A 136 -0.81 22.31 11.85
N GLU A 137 0.32 22.90 11.49
CA GLU A 137 1.26 23.45 12.47
C GLU A 137 0.80 24.86 12.84
N SER A 138 0.56 25.04 14.14
CA SER A 138 0.17 26.31 14.74
C SER A 138 1.32 27.31 14.64
N GLY A 139 1.28 28.17 13.62
CA GLY A 139 2.07 29.39 13.61
C GLY A 139 1.54 30.37 14.65
N VAL A 140 2.00 30.25 15.90
CA VAL A 140 1.89 31.34 16.88
C VAL A 140 2.93 32.38 16.49
N GLY A 141 2.48 33.43 15.80
CA GLY A 141 3.21 34.67 15.72
C GLY A 141 3.04 35.45 17.01
N SER A 142 4.17 35.84 17.61
CA SER A 142 4.34 37.02 18.44
C SER A 142 5.58 37.75 17.96
#